data_AF-A0A822ZCX9-F1
#
_entry.id   AF-A0A822ZCX9-F1
#
_cell.length_a   1.000
_cell.length_b   1.000
_cell.length_c   1.000
_cell.angle_alpha   90.00
_cell.angle_beta   90.00
_cell.angle_gamma   90.00
#
_symmetry.space_group_name_H-M   'P 1'
#
loop_
_entity.id
_entity.type
_entity.pdbx_description
1 polymer ?
#
loop_
_entity_poly.entity_id
_entity_poly.type
_entity_poly.pdbx_seq_one_letter_code
_entity_poly.pdbx_strand_id
1 'polypeptide(L)'
;MRSCWQNDGLRCEGNSRIDADQYFRMILSPNTGALFSPTNLACSPYHISHGGSPPIYCNDTSNFPYEANHSYCATNNAKHLEEPYQICSPYGNPMPRDIIKIPPHPVWESYGFWKKQGDEWISDLRKWKLRAG
;
A
#
# COMPACT_ATOMS: atom_id res chain seq x y z
N MET A 1 7.53 -2.88 -7.77
CA MET A 1 8.02 -1.49 -7.59
C MET A 1 8.60 -1.38 -6.19
N ARG A 2 9.83 -0.88 -6.06
CA ARG A 2 10.38 -0.46 -4.77
C ARG A 2 10.70 1.03 -4.92
N SER A 3 9.96 1.89 -4.24
CA SER A 3 10.42 3.24 -3.95
C SER A 3 11.20 3.16 -2.64
N CYS A 4 12.41 3.72 -2.65
CA CYS A 4 13.28 3.86 -1.49
C CYS A 4 13.72 5.32 -1.42
N TRP A 5 13.67 5.90 -0.23
CA TRP A 5 14.18 7.24 0.07
C TRP A 5 14.88 7.26 1.42
N GLN A 6 15.83 8.16 1.61
CA GLN A 6 16.39 8.46 2.93
C GLN A 6 15.36 9.17 3.79
N ASN A 7 15.54 9.17 5.10
CA ASN A 7 14.64 9.82 6.06
C ASN A 7 14.46 11.34 5.88
N ASP A 8 15.29 11.99 5.06
CA ASP A 8 15.18 13.39 4.65
C ASP A 8 14.65 13.59 3.22
N GLY A 9 14.21 12.52 2.56
CA GLY A 9 13.66 12.55 1.21
C GLY A 9 14.70 12.43 0.10
N LEU A 10 15.99 12.26 0.43
CA LEU A 10 17.04 12.02 -0.57
C LEU A 10 16.96 10.59 -1.14
N ARG A 11 17.71 10.35 -2.22
CA ARG A 11 17.81 9.00 -2.81
C ARG A 11 18.54 8.05 -1.85
N CYS A 12 18.07 6.80 -1.78
CA CYS A 12 18.71 5.77 -0.98
C CYS A 12 20.17 5.50 -1.36
N GLU A 13 20.97 5.18 -0.35
CA GLU A 13 22.39 4.82 -0.49
C GLU A 13 22.70 3.37 -0.10
N GLY A 14 21.68 2.58 0.26
CA GLY A 14 21.83 1.20 0.74
C GLY A 14 22.07 1.11 2.25
N ASN A 15 21.75 2.16 3.01
CA ASN A 15 21.95 2.26 4.45
C ASN A 15 20.63 2.09 5.19
N SER A 16 20.37 0.88 5.68
CA SER A 16 19.12 0.51 6.36
C SER A 16 18.78 1.28 7.65
N ARG A 17 19.68 2.13 8.15
CA ARG A 17 19.41 3.01 9.29
C ARG A 17 18.72 4.31 8.89
N ILE A 18 18.98 4.79 7.68
CA ILE A 18 18.46 6.07 7.18
C ILE A 18 17.55 5.88 5.97
N ASP A 19 17.74 4.82 5.20
CA ASP A 19 16.89 4.44 4.09
C ASP A 19 15.58 3.86 4.61
N ALA A 20 14.48 4.34 4.03
CA ALA A 20 13.14 3.84 4.21
C ALA A 20 12.63 3.23 2.89
N ASP A 21 11.98 2.08 3.01
CA ASP A 21 11.32 1.42 1.88
C ASP A 21 9.79 1.53 2.00
N GLN A 22 9.09 1.59 0.87
CA GLN A 22 7.65 1.39 0.83
C GLN A 22 7.31 -0.10 0.69
N TYR A 23 6.57 -0.63 1.66
CA TYR A 23 6.13 -2.01 1.70
C TYR A 23 4.63 -2.13 1.44
N PHE A 24 4.29 -2.76 0.31
CA PHE A 24 2.92 -3.10 -0.04
C PHE A 24 2.55 -4.47 0.53
N ARG A 25 1.44 -4.53 1.28
CA ARG A 25 0.85 -5.76 1.78
C ARG A 25 -0.56 -5.90 1.23
N MET A 26 -0.80 -6.91 0.42
CA MET A 26 -2.17 -7.20 0.00
C MET A 26 -2.91 -7.99 1.09
N ILE A 27 -4.11 -7.55 1.45
CA ILE A 27 -4.99 -8.23 2.40
C ILE A 27 -5.99 -9.09 1.64
N LEU A 28 -5.93 -10.39 1.87
CA LEU A 28 -6.76 -11.39 1.18
C LEU A 28 -8.03 -11.76 1.95
N SER A 29 -8.26 -11.18 3.12
CA SER A 29 -9.44 -11.51 3.93
C SER A 29 -10.70 -10.92 3.27
N PRO A 30 -11.74 -11.73 3.02
CA PRO A 30 -12.91 -11.34 2.23
C PRO A 30 -13.80 -10.27 2.88
N ASN A 31 -13.64 -10.00 4.18
CA ASN A 31 -14.41 -8.97 4.88
C ASN A 31 -13.58 -7.72 5.20
N THR A 32 -12.56 -7.43 4.39
CA THR A 32 -11.68 -6.27 4.59
C THR A 32 -12.16 -5.09 3.75
N GLY A 33 -12.78 -4.10 4.39
CA GLY A 33 -13.08 -2.80 3.77
C GLY A 33 -11.99 -1.77 3.99
N ALA A 34 -12.07 -0.60 3.36
CA ALA A 34 -11.16 0.52 3.62
C ALA A 34 -11.36 1.09 5.03
N LEU A 35 -10.26 1.46 5.73
CA LEU A 35 -10.33 2.10 7.05
C LEU A 35 -10.49 3.62 6.98
N PHE A 36 -10.37 4.20 5.79
CA PHE A 36 -10.48 5.64 5.55
C PHE A 36 -11.43 5.92 4.39
N SER A 37 -11.98 7.13 4.40
CA SER A 37 -13.06 7.58 3.55
C SER A 37 -12.87 9.08 3.24
N PRO A 38 -13.66 9.66 2.33
CA PRO A 38 -13.71 11.11 2.13
C PRO A 38 -13.90 11.95 3.40
N THR A 39 -14.45 11.35 4.47
CA THR A 39 -14.71 12.01 5.76
C THR A 39 -13.69 11.65 6.84
N ASN A 40 -12.79 10.70 6.59
CA ASN A 40 -11.73 10.28 7.51
C ASN A 40 -10.42 10.11 6.72
N LEU A 41 -9.66 11.20 6.60
CA LEU A 41 -8.48 11.32 5.72
C LEU A 41 -7.19 10.70 6.29
N ALA A 42 -7.27 9.51 6.89
CA ALA A 42 -6.08 8.76 7.34
C ALA A 42 -5.39 7.96 6.21
N CYS A 43 -5.56 8.38 4.94
CA CYS A 43 -4.99 7.72 3.77
C CYS A 43 -3.49 8.03 3.55
N SER A 44 -2.88 7.30 2.60
CA SER A 44 -1.61 7.72 1.99
C SER A 44 -1.76 9.12 1.37
N PRO A 45 -0.75 10.02 1.47
CA PRO A 45 -0.86 11.40 0.98
C PRO A 45 -1.33 11.52 -0.47
N TYR A 46 -0.91 10.57 -1.32
CA TYR A 46 -1.34 10.48 -2.70
C TYR A 46 -1.41 9.01 -3.18
N HIS A 47 -2.15 8.82 -4.27
CA HIS A 47 -2.20 7.61 -5.07
C HIS A 47 -1.53 7.88 -6.42
N ILE A 48 -0.61 7.00 -6.83
CA ILE A 48 0.00 7.04 -8.16
C ILE A 48 -0.67 5.98 -9.02
N SER A 49 -1.32 6.41 -10.10
CA SER A 49 -1.91 5.50 -11.09
C SER A 49 -0.87 5.01 -12.10
N HIS A 50 -1.14 3.85 -12.69
CA HIS A 50 -0.24 3.23 -13.66
C HIS A 50 -0.17 4.10 -14.93
N GLY A 51 1.01 4.22 -15.54
CA GLY A 51 1.19 4.97 -16.79
C GLY A 51 1.57 6.45 -16.64
N GLY A 52 1.94 6.91 -15.44
CA GLY A 52 2.55 8.23 -15.25
C GLY A 52 1.56 9.39 -15.18
N SER A 53 0.30 9.12 -14.85
CA SER A 53 -0.65 10.18 -14.51
C SER A 53 -0.17 10.97 -13.28
N PRO A 54 -0.53 12.25 -13.15
CA PRO A 54 -0.25 13.03 -11.95
C PRO A 54 -0.76 12.33 -10.68
N PRO A 55 -0.10 12.52 -9.52
CA PRO A 55 -0.58 11.96 -8.26
C PRO A 55 -1.99 12.46 -7.91
N ILE A 56 -2.85 11.56 -7.47
CA ILE A 56 -4.18 11.89 -6.94
C ILE A 56 -4.04 12.03 -5.43
N TYR A 57 -4.24 13.24 -4.89
CA TYR A 57 -4.04 13.51 -3.47
C TYR A 57 -5.18 12.98 -2.61
N CYS A 58 -4.89 12.58 -1.38
CA CYS A 58 -5.87 12.06 -0.41
C CYS A 58 -6.95 13.08 -0.04
N ASN A 59 -6.73 14.38 -0.26
CA ASN A 59 -7.73 15.43 -0.10
C ASN A 59 -8.65 15.61 -1.33
N ASP A 60 -8.31 15.02 -2.48
CA ASP A 60 -9.19 14.95 -3.66
C ASP A 60 -10.22 13.85 -3.45
N THR A 61 -11.23 14.17 -2.64
CA THR A 61 -12.27 13.26 -2.21
C THR A 61 -13.13 12.70 -3.35
N SER A 62 -13.05 13.32 -4.53
CA SER A 62 -13.81 12.90 -5.72
C SER A 62 -13.08 11.83 -6.53
N ASN A 63 -11.74 11.82 -6.51
CA ASN A 63 -10.94 10.96 -7.39
C ASN A 63 -10.07 9.97 -6.61
N PHE A 64 -9.78 10.20 -5.34
CA PHE A 64 -8.90 9.32 -4.57
C PHE A 64 -9.55 7.94 -4.37
N PRO A 65 -8.86 6.83 -4.69
CA PRO A 65 -9.43 5.48 -4.57
C PRO A 65 -9.34 4.98 -3.13
N TYR A 66 -10.18 5.50 -2.24
CA TYR A 66 -10.21 5.12 -0.82
C TYR A 66 -10.40 3.60 -0.64
N GLU A 67 -11.33 3.01 -1.39
CA GLU A 67 -11.62 1.56 -1.33
C GLU A 67 -10.44 0.68 -1.76
N ALA A 68 -9.50 1.24 -2.54
CA ALA A 68 -8.30 0.52 -2.95
C ALA A 68 -7.22 0.46 -1.87
N ASN A 69 -7.39 1.16 -0.74
CA ASN A 69 -6.40 1.24 0.31
C ASN A 69 -7.04 0.91 1.65
N HIS A 70 -6.57 -0.14 2.31
CA HIS A 70 -7.09 -0.53 3.62
C HIS A 70 -6.46 0.29 4.74
N SER A 71 -5.13 0.38 4.79
CA SER A 71 -4.41 1.12 5.83
C SER A 71 -3.10 1.69 5.30
N TYR A 72 -2.72 2.90 5.73
CA TYR A 72 -1.40 3.47 5.50
C TYR A 72 -0.78 3.84 6.84
N CYS A 73 0.52 3.59 6.98
CA CYS A 73 1.31 4.25 7.99
C CYS A 73 2.70 4.57 7.43
N ALA A 74 3.23 5.71 7.84
CA ALA A 74 4.55 6.20 7.49
C ALA A 74 5.61 5.67 8.45
N THR A 75 6.85 5.67 7.96
CA THR A 75 8.03 5.37 8.78
C THR A 75 8.13 6.29 9.99
N ASN A 76 8.68 5.76 11.09
CA ASN A 76 8.79 6.49 12.37
C ASN A 76 9.98 7.43 12.46
N ASN A 77 10.90 7.38 11.51
CA ASN A 77 12.18 8.09 11.56
C ASN A 77 12.31 9.18 10.48
N ALA A 78 11.25 9.43 9.71
CA ALA A 78 11.22 10.49 8.70
C ALA A 78 11.34 11.88 9.36
N LYS A 79 12.22 12.72 8.81
CA LYS A 79 12.40 14.11 9.24
C LYS A 79 11.26 15.01 8.73
N HIS A 80 10.74 14.69 7.55
CA HIS A 80 9.70 15.43 6.87
C HIS A 80 8.64 14.45 6.38
N LEU A 81 7.48 14.44 7.03
CA LEU A 81 6.34 13.63 6.63
C LEU A 81 5.32 14.51 5.91
N GLU A 82 4.82 14.00 4.79
CA GLU A 82 3.75 14.65 4.03
C GLU A 82 2.40 14.31 4.66
N GLU A 83 1.58 15.32 4.91
CA GLU A 83 0.23 15.13 5.46
C GLU A 83 -0.76 14.71 4.36
N PRO A 84 -1.77 13.88 4.69
CA PRO A 84 -1.98 13.23 5.99
C PRO A 84 -1.11 11.99 6.20
N TYR A 85 -0.73 11.72 7.46
CA TYR A 85 0.02 10.52 7.83
C TYR A 85 -0.38 9.96 9.20
N GLN A 86 -0.12 8.66 9.38
CA GLN A 86 -0.10 8.01 10.68
C GLN A 86 1.23 7.30 10.84
N ILE A 87 1.84 7.33 12.03
CA ILE A 87 3.13 6.66 12.25
C ILE A 87 2.91 5.16 12.48
N CYS A 88 3.69 4.32 11.80
CA CYS A 88 3.66 2.88 12.03
C CYS A 88 4.08 2.54 13.48
N SER A 89 3.46 1.50 14.05
CA SER A 89 3.83 1.02 15.39
C SER A 89 5.32 0.63 15.44
N PRO A 90 6.11 1.20 16.37
CA PRO A 90 7.55 0.98 16.44
C PRO A 90 7.91 -0.46 16.79
N TYR A 91 7.02 -1.20 17.46
CA TYR A 91 7.25 -2.61 17.82
C TYR A 91 6.90 -3.57 16.68
N GLY A 92 5.93 -3.21 15.83
CA GLY A 92 5.51 -4.05 14.71
C GLY A 92 6.35 -3.87 13.44
N ASN A 93 7.12 -2.78 13.35
CA ASN A 93 7.94 -2.45 12.21
C ASN A 93 9.33 -1.98 12.65
N PRO A 94 10.27 -2.91 12.96
CA PRO A 94 11.59 -2.55 13.49
C PRO A 94 12.50 -1.87 12.46
N MET A 95 12.15 -1.93 11.17
CA MET A 95 12.87 -1.25 10.09
C MET A 95 12.08 -0.02 9.64
N PRO A 96 12.76 1.11 9.33
CA PRO A 96 12.16 2.27 8.71
C PRO A 96 11.42 1.90 7.42
N ARG A 97 10.09 1.86 7.45
CA ARG A 97 9.27 1.53 6.28
C ARG A 97 7.92 2.20 6.35
N ASP A 98 7.46 2.63 5.19
CA ASP A 98 6.06 2.94 4.97
C ASP A 98 5.33 1.63 4.69
N ILE A 99 4.15 1.45 5.28
CA ILE A 99 3.34 0.26 5.08
C ILE A 99 2.02 0.69 4.47
N ILE A 100 1.78 0.24 3.25
CA ILE A 100 0.49 0.35 2.58
C ILE A 100 -0.13 -1.03 2.57
N LYS A 101 -1.31 -1.16 3.18
CA LYS A 101 -2.13 -2.37 3.05
C LYS A 101 -3.23 -2.11 2.03
N ILE A 102 -3.32 -2.99 1.04
CA ILE A 102 -4.26 -2.86 -0.08
C ILE A 102 -5.19 -4.09 -0.11
N PRO A 103 -6.51 -3.94 -0.25
CA PRO A 103 -7.37 -5.04 -0.66
C PRO A 103 -7.27 -5.27 -2.18
N PRO A 104 -7.76 -6.41 -2.69
CA PRO A 104 -7.99 -6.59 -4.12
C PRO A 104 -8.89 -5.47 -4.65
N HIS A 105 -8.45 -4.79 -5.71
CA HIS A 105 -9.17 -3.67 -6.31
C HIS A 105 -8.73 -3.48 -7.77
N PRO A 106 -9.62 -3.08 -8.71
CA PRO A 106 -9.27 -2.93 -10.13
C PRO A 106 -8.09 -2.00 -10.41
N VAL A 107 -7.90 -0.97 -9.58
CA VAL A 107 -6.76 -0.05 -9.73
C VAL A 107 -5.39 -0.75 -9.62
N TRP A 108 -5.34 -1.87 -8.90
CA TRP A 108 -4.11 -2.65 -8.71
C TRP A 108 -3.89 -3.70 -9.79
N GLU A 109 -4.88 -3.97 -10.66
CA GLU A 109 -4.80 -4.99 -11.73
C GLU A 109 -3.62 -4.72 -12.67
N SER A 110 -3.42 -3.45 -13.04
CA SER A 110 -2.30 -3.02 -13.90
C SER A 110 -0.91 -3.25 -13.28
N TYR A 111 -0.84 -3.46 -11.97
CA TYR A 111 0.38 -3.79 -11.24
C TYR A 111 0.56 -5.30 -11.01
N GLY A 112 -0.35 -6.12 -11.53
CA GLY A 112 -0.33 -7.58 -11.37
C GLY A 112 -0.96 -8.09 -10.06
N PHE A 113 -1.69 -7.23 -9.34
CA PHE A 113 -2.45 -7.63 -8.15
C PHE A 113 -3.89 -8.04 -8.49
N TRP A 114 -4.56 -8.73 -7.57
CA TRP A 114 -5.93 -9.19 -7.76
C TRP A 114 -6.92 -8.03 -7.81
N LYS A 115 -7.89 -8.12 -8.72
CA LYS A 115 -8.91 -7.08 -8.90
C LYS A 115 -10.09 -7.21 -7.96
N LYS A 116 -10.39 -8.43 -7.51
CA LYS A 116 -11.56 -8.75 -6.69
C LYS A 116 -11.18 -9.73 -5.59
N GLN A 117 -11.80 -9.56 -4.43
CA GLN A 117 -11.75 -10.55 -3.37
C GLN A 117 -12.32 -11.87 -3.90
N GLY A 118 -11.68 -12.98 -3.59
CA GLY A 118 -12.00 -14.28 -4.16
C GLY A 118 -11.10 -14.72 -5.31
N ASP A 119 -10.44 -13.79 -6.03
CA ASP A 119 -9.56 -14.13 -7.16
C ASP A 119 -8.23 -14.77 -6.68
N GLU A 120 -7.85 -14.51 -5.42
CA GLU A 120 -6.63 -14.99 -4.78
C GLU A 120 -6.64 -16.48 -4.38
N TRP A 121 -7.82 -17.11 -4.32
CA TRP A 121 -7.94 -18.46 -3.80
C TRP A 121 -7.47 -19.45 -4.87
N ILE A 122 -6.25 -19.97 -4.68
CA ILE A 122 -5.66 -21.07 -5.46
C ILE A 122 -6.57 -22.34 -5.45
N SER A 123 -7.65 -22.36 -4.65
CA SER A 123 -8.60 -23.46 -4.51
C SER A 123 -9.90 -23.34 -5.31
N ASP A 124 -9.95 -22.64 -6.46
CA ASP A 124 -10.96 -23.02 -7.47
C ASP A 124 -10.63 -24.44 -7.94
N LEU A 125 -11.36 -25.42 -7.41
CA LEU A 125 -11.24 -26.85 -7.73
C LEU A 125 -11.36 -27.14 -9.24
N ARG A 126 -11.81 -26.19 -10.06
CA ARG A 126 -11.88 -26.32 -11.53
C ARG A 126 -10.56 -26.08 -12.25
N LYS A 127 -9.51 -25.54 -11.58
CA LYS A 127 -8.30 -25.04 -12.27
C LYS A 127 -7.00 -25.76 -11.95
N TRP A 128 -6.95 -26.66 -10.97
CA TRP A 128 -5.72 -27.33 -10.59
C TRP A 128 -5.92 -28.85 -10.43
N LYS A 129 -5.23 -29.65 -11.26
CA LYS A 129 -5.00 -31.07 -10.99
C LYS A 129 -3.70 -31.19 -10.20
N LEU A 130 -3.81 -31.42 -8.90
CA LEU A 130 -2.66 -31.81 -8.10
C LEU A 130 -2.21 -33.21 -8.58
N ARG A 131 -1.05 -33.31 -9.24
CA ARG A 131 -0.37 -34.60 -9.46
C ARG A 131 0.62 -34.81 -8.33
N ALA A 132 0.16 -35.38 -7.22
CA ALA A 132 1.06 -36.07 -6.31
C ALA A 132 1.40 -37.40 -6.98
N GLY A 133 2.68 -37.57 -7.34
CA GLY A 133 3.21 -38.79 -7.94
C GLY A 133 3.21 -39.97 -6.98
#